data_AF-A0A521L172-F1
#
_entry.id   AF-A0A521L172-F1
#
_cell.length_a   1.000
_cell.length_b   1.000
_cell.length_c   1.000
_cell.angle_alpha   90.00
_cell.angle_beta   90.00
_cell.angle_gamma   90.00
#
_symmetry.space_group_name_H-M   'P 1'
#
loop_
_entity.id
_entity.type
_entity.pdbx_description
1 polymer ?
#
loop_
_entity_poly.entity_id
_entity_poly.type
_entity_poly.pdbx_seq_one_letter_code
_entity_poly.pdbx_strand_id
1 'polypeptide(L)'
;MRSMSVSIVWFRNDLRLGDNPALIAGLGSGRAVVPVYVLDEEADGVRAPGAASRWWLHHSLLSLDASLRALGSRLVLRRGPAEQAIAGLAAETGAEVVYWNRIYDQGSRERDARLKTSLGERGVRAESLKANLLFEPWEVKTLSGDPFKVFTPFWRACRNLPSPGHPLPAPKALPAPESWPSSDTLASWRLLPTSPDWAGGLRATWTPGEAGALARLTDFLDDTLERYRQDRDLPAVEGTSRLSPHLAFGEIGPRQIWRAATARGHSAATEKFLAELGWREFA
;
A
#
# COMPACT_ATOMS: atom_id res chain seq x y z
N MET A 1 27.14 17.01 18.82
CA MET A 1 26.76 16.39 17.54
C MET A 1 25.32 16.78 17.26
N ARG A 2 24.99 17.31 16.08
CA ARG A 2 23.57 17.54 15.72
C ARG A 2 22.96 16.14 15.51
N SER A 3 21.91 15.81 16.28
CA SER A 3 21.08 14.64 16.00
C SER A 3 20.69 14.66 14.53
N MET A 4 20.78 13.53 13.83
CA MET A 4 20.22 13.44 12.47
C MET A 4 18.75 13.87 12.53
N SER A 5 18.33 14.73 11.60
CA SER A 5 16.91 15.06 11.47
C SER A 5 16.14 13.82 10.99
N VAL A 6 14.85 13.79 11.30
CA VAL A 6 13.97 12.64 11.07
C VAL A 6 13.00 12.93 9.93
N SER A 7 12.75 11.91 9.12
CA SER A 7 11.62 11.82 8.20
C SER A 7 10.69 10.71 8.67
N ILE A 8 9.40 10.99 8.70
CA ILE A 8 8.37 9.98 9.01
C ILE A 8 7.86 9.43 7.68
N VAL A 9 7.75 8.10 7.57
CA VAL A 9 7.08 7.42 6.46
C VAL A 9 5.84 6.74 7.03
N TRP A 10 4.67 7.28 6.72
CA TRP A 10 3.39 6.78 7.21
C TRP A 10 2.78 5.75 6.24
N PHE A 11 2.84 4.49 6.65
CA PHE A 11 2.24 3.35 5.98
C PHE A 11 0.74 3.24 6.32
N ARG A 12 -0.05 2.93 5.29
CA ARG A 12 -1.48 2.61 5.33
C ARG A 12 -1.76 1.38 4.44
N ASN A 13 -2.31 1.58 3.23
CA ASN A 13 -2.62 0.54 2.25
C ASN A 13 -1.48 0.37 1.24
N ASP A 14 -0.27 0.27 1.74
CA ASP A 14 1.00 0.26 1.00
C ASP A 14 2.08 -0.51 1.79
N LEU A 15 1.68 -1.62 2.41
CA LEU A 15 2.47 -2.45 3.33
C LEU A 15 3.58 -3.25 2.61
N ARG A 16 4.48 -2.55 1.92
CA ARG A 16 5.58 -3.10 1.13
C ARG A 16 6.79 -2.17 1.11
N LEU A 17 7.96 -2.74 0.87
CA LEU A 17 9.21 -1.99 0.70
C LEU A 17 9.52 -1.70 -0.78
N GLY A 18 9.21 -2.65 -1.66
CA GLY A 18 9.34 -2.48 -3.11
C GLY A 18 8.26 -1.57 -3.69
N ASP A 19 8.61 -0.81 -4.73
CA ASP A 19 7.68 0.09 -5.42
C ASP A 19 6.89 1.02 -4.48
N ASN A 20 7.55 1.52 -3.42
CA ASN A 20 6.95 2.41 -2.42
C ASN A 20 7.55 3.84 -2.51
N PRO A 21 6.91 4.77 -3.24
CA PRO A 21 7.41 6.12 -3.43
C PRO A 21 7.59 6.91 -2.15
N ALA A 22 6.69 6.81 -1.17
CA ALA A 22 6.84 7.48 0.12
C ALA A 22 8.07 7.00 0.89
N LEU A 23 8.34 5.68 0.89
CA LEU A 23 9.54 5.14 1.52
C LEU A 23 10.82 5.62 0.81
N ILE A 24 10.82 5.63 -0.53
CA ILE A 24 11.96 6.11 -1.32
C ILE A 24 12.18 7.62 -1.13
N ALA A 25 11.11 8.42 -1.05
CA ALA A 25 11.20 9.85 -0.76
C ALA A 25 11.74 10.12 0.66
N GLY A 26 11.26 9.36 1.65
CA GLY A 26 11.78 9.39 3.03
C GLY A 26 13.28 9.13 3.07
N LEU A 27 13.74 8.06 2.42
CA LEU A 27 15.16 7.74 2.30
C LEU A 27 15.95 8.83 1.54
N GLY A 28 15.41 9.31 0.41
CA GLY A 28 16.02 10.35 -0.43
C GLY A 28 16.14 11.71 0.26
N SER A 29 15.46 11.91 1.40
CA SER A 29 15.56 13.12 2.20
C SER A 29 16.89 13.24 2.96
N GLY A 30 17.70 12.17 3.01
CA GLY A 30 19.00 12.15 3.69
C GLY A 30 18.91 12.14 5.23
N ARG A 31 17.73 11.79 5.76
CA ARG A 31 17.37 11.80 7.17
C ARG A 31 17.27 10.38 7.73
N ALA A 32 17.26 10.25 9.05
CA ALA A 32 16.78 9.02 9.67
C ALA A 32 15.31 8.80 9.30
N VAL A 33 14.91 7.56 9.03
CA VAL A 33 13.56 7.20 8.61
C VAL A 33 12.85 6.53 9.79
N VAL A 34 11.68 7.05 10.14
CA VAL A 34 10.75 6.45 11.10
C VAL A 34 9.53 5.92 10.34
N PRO A 35 9.49 4.63 10.01
CA PRO A 35 8.30 3.95 9.51
C PRO A 35 7.22 3.93 10.59
N VAL A 36 6.00 4.34 10.27
CA VAL A 36 4.86 4.28 11.20
C VAL A 36 3.63 3.71 10.52
N TYR A 37 2.88 2.87 11.24
CA TYR A 37 1.50 2.53 10.93
C TYR A 37 0.58 3.03 12.05
N VAL A 38 -0.53 3.65 11.66
CA VAL A 38 -1.56 4.12 12.60
C VAL A 38 -2.83 3.31 12.41
N LEU A 39 -3.25 2.58 13.45
CA LEU A 39 -4.56 1.96 13.52
C LEU A 39 -5.59 3.01 13.93
N ASP A 40 -6.20 3.64 12.93
CA ASP A 40 -7.28 4.61 13.10
C ASP A 40 -8.63 3.90 12.92
N GLU A 41 -9.36 3.76 14.02
CA GLU A 41 -10.72 3.21 14.04
C GLU A 41 -11.73 4.21 14.64
N GLU A 42 -11.25 5.43 14.92
CA GLU A 42 -11.91 6.41 15.77
C GLU A 42 -12.23 7.70 15.02
N ALA A 43 -11.51 8.01 13.94
CA ALA A 43 -11.79 9.21 13.16
C ALA A 43 -13.16 9.16 12.48
N ASP A 44 -13.80 10.33 12.40
CA ASP A 44 -15.10 10.48 11.76
C ASP A 44 -15.10 9.96 10.32
N GLY A 45 -16.09 9.13 10.00
CA GLY A 45 -16.24 8.52 8.68
C GLY A 45 -15.31 7.31 8.42
N VAL A 46 -14.44 6.94 9.37
CA VAL A 46 -13.63 5.72 9.24
C VAL A 46 -14.46 4.50 9.63
N ARG A 47 -14.70 3.62 8.65
CA ARG A 47 -15.31 2.31 8.91
C ARG A 47 -14.23 1.36 9.40
N ALA A 48 -14.35 0.89 10.63
CA ALA A 48 -13.44 -0.10 11.19
C ALA A 48 -13.39 -1.37 10.31
N PRO A 49 -12.19 -1.95 10.08
CA PRO A 49 -12.04 -3.14 9.27
C PRO A 49 -12.76 -4.34 9.90
N GLY A 50 -13.37 -5.16 9.04
CA GLY A 50 -14.00 -6.43 9.43
C GLY A 50 -12.96 -7.45 9.93
N ALA A 51 -13.43 -8.52 10.57
CA ALA A 51 -12.57 -9.47 11.27
C ALA A 51 -11.51 -10.15 10.38
N ALA A 52 -11.86 -10.53 9.13
CA ALA A 52 -10.91 -11.07 8.16
C ALA A 52 -9.84 -10.05 7.73
N SER A 53 -10.23 -8.78 7.58
CA SER A 53 -9.31 -7.68 7.26
C SER A 53 -8.36 -7.39 8.43
N ARG A 54 -8.84 -7.45 9.68
CA ARG A 54 -7.99 -7.36 10.87
C ARG A 54 -6.99 -8.51 10.99
N TRP A 55 -7.45 -9.74 10.73
CA TRP A 55 -6.57 -10.92 10.70
C TRP A 55 -5.46 -10.75 9.66
N TRP A 56 -5.83 -10.31 8.45
CA TRP A 56 -4.88 -10.05 7.37
C TRP A 56 -3.88 -8.97 7.79
N LEU A 57 -4.40 -7.81 8.23
CA LEU A 57 -3.61 -6.66 8.67
C LEU A 57 -2.56 -7.06 9.73
N HIS A 58 -2.94 -7.87 10.71
CA HIS A 58 -2.01 -8.34 11.74
C HIS A 58 -0.78 -9.02 11.11
N HIS A 59 -1.00 -9.97 10.22
CA HIS A 59 0.09 -10.71 9.59
C HIS A 59 0.88 -9.85 8.60
N SER A 60 0.23 -8.92 7.90
CA SER A 60 0.89 -7.95 7.02
C SER A 60 1.83 -7.02 7.77
N LEU A 61 1.38 -6.48 8.92
CA LEU A 61 2.21 -5.60 9.77
C LEU A 61 3.36 -6.37 10.41
N LEU A 62 3.13 -7.63 10.82
CA LEU A 62 4.19 -8.50 11.31
C LEU A 62 5.25 -8.75 10.23
N SER A 63 4.82 -9.05 9.00
CA SER A 63 5.72 -9.23 7.86
C SER A 63 6.48 -7.95 7.51
N LEU A 64 5.81 -6.80 7.52
CA LEU A 64 6.44 -5.50 7.22
C LEU A 64 7.50 -5.13 8.26
N ASP A 65 7.18 -5.29 9.56
CA ASP A 65 8.15 -5.02 10.65
C ASP A 65 9.39 -5.93 10.54
N ALA A 66 9.19 -7.22 10.22
CA ALA A 66 10.30 -8.14 9.99
C ALA A 66 11.21 -7.67 8.83
N SER A 67 10.63 -7.27 7.70
CA SER A 67 11.38 -6.73 6.56
C SER A 67 12.09 -5.42 6.89
N LEU A 68 11.47 -4.52 7.66
CA LEU A 68 12.10 -3.27 8.12
C LEU A 68 13.28 -3.54 9.07
N ARG A 69 13.15 -4.51 9.97
CA ARG A 69 14.23 -4.94 10.88
C ARG A 69 15.43 -5.51 10.14
N ALA A 70 15.19 -6.28 9.07
CA ALA A 70 16.26 -6.76 8.21
C ALA A 70 17.07 -5.63 7.54
N LEU A 71 16.49 -4.43 7.42
CA LEU A 71 17.15 -3.22 6.91
C LEU A 71 17.74 -2.31 8.01
N GLY A 72 17.76 -2.76 9.27
CA GLY A 72 18.25 -1.97 10.41
C GLY A 72 17.24 -0.97 10.98
N SER A 73 15.95 -1.11 10.63
CA SER A 73 14.86 -0.22 11.06
C SER A 73 13.83 -0.98 11.92
N ARG A 74 12.65 -0.40 12.16
CA ARG A 74 11.48 -1.07 12.73
C ARG A 74 10.21 -0.30 12.40
N LEU A 75 9.06 -0.96 12.52
CA LEU A 75 7.76 -0.32 12.39
C LEU A 75 7.31 0.26 13.74
N VAL A 76 7.04 1.56 13.75
CA VAL A 76 6.37 2.22 14.88
C VAL A 76 4.86 2.01 14.75
N LEU A 77 4.22 1.58 15.83
CA LEU A 77 2.78 1.36 15.90
C LEU A 77 2.13 2.43 16.77
N ARG A 78 1.06 3.05 16.26
CA ARG A 78 0.20 4.00 16.97
C ARG A 78 -1.26 3.61 16.77
N ARG A 79 -2.11 3.96 17.73
CA ARG A 79 -3.56 3.82 17.62
C ARG A 79 -4.23 5.17 17.89
N GLY A 80 -5.39 5.38 17.25
CA GLY A 80 -6.23 6.56 17.43
C GLY A 80 -6.31 7.42 16.16
N PRO A 81 -6.90 8.63 16.25
CA PRO A 81 -7.06 9.51 15.10
C PRO A 81 -5.72 9.81 14.42
N ALA A 82 -5.60 9.46 13.14
CA ALA A 82 -4.30 9.49 12.47
C ALA A 82 -3.69 10.89 12.41
N GLU A 83 -4.51 11.93 12.30
CA GLU A 83 -4.02 13.32 12.31
C GLU A 83 -3.27 13.64 13.62
N GLN A 84 -3.82 13.19 14.76
CA GLN A 84 -3.23 13.42 16.08
C GLN A 84 -2.00 12.53 16.31
N ALA A 85 -2.08 11.26 15.93
CA ALA A 85 -0.98 10.31 16.08
C ALA A 85 0.25 10.73 15.28
N ILE A 86 0.07 11.17 14.03
CA ILE A 86 1.17 11.63 13.18
C ILE A 86 1.73 12.98 13.64
N ALA A 87 0.88 13.93 14.02
CA ALA A 87 1.34 15.21 14.56
C ALA A 87 2.10 15.04 15.88
N GLY A 88 1.61 14.17 16.77
CA GLY A 88 2.28 13.81 18.01
C GLY A 88 3.64 13.13 17.77
N LEU A 89 3.70 12.19 16.82
CA LEU A 89 4.95 11.54 16.44
C LEU A 89 5.95 12.54 15.85
N ALA A 90 5.51 13.47 14.99
CA ALA A 90 6.37 14.49 14.42
C ALA A 90 6.98 15.39 15.51
N ALA A 91 6.19 15.75 16.54
CA ALA A 91 6.68 16.48 17.70
C ALA A 91 7.65 15.65 18.56
N GLU A 92 7.33 14.38 18.82
CA GLU A 92 8.15 13.44 19.60
C GLU A 92 9.54 13.23 18.98
N THR A 93 9.62 13.11 17.65
CA THR A 93 10.88 12.82 16.95
C THR A 93 11.58 14.06 16.40
N GLY A 94 10.97 15.24 16.49
CA GLY A 94 11.45 16.44 15.78
C GLY A 94 11.51 16.25 14.27
N ALA A 95 10.54 15.53 13.69
CA ALA A 95 10.54 15.26 12.26
C ALA A 95 10.33 16.54 11.45
N GLU A 96 11.13 16.73 10.41
CA GLU A 96 11.02 17.90 9.51
C GLU A 96 10.09 17.63 8.33
N VAL A 97 9.82 16.35 8.05
CA VAL A 97 8.99 15.94 6.92
C VAL A 97 8.25 14.64 7.20
N VAL A 98 7.01 14.56 6.73
CA VAL A 98 6.18 13.36 6.72
C VAL A 98 5.84 12.99 5.27
N TYR A 99 6.11 11.74 4.90
CA TYR A 99 5.79 11.16 3.61
C TYR A 99 4.70 10.10 3.74
N TRP A 100 3.78 10.05 2.78
CA TRP A 100 2.81 8.96 2.67
C TRP A 100 2.38 8.72 1.22
N ASN A 101 1.81 7.56 0.94
CA ASN A 101 1.20 7.30 -0.36
C ASN A 101 -0.30 7.63 -0.34
N ARG A 102 -0.79 8.21 -1.45
CA ARG A 102 -2.17 8.69 -1.58
C ARG A 102 -3.18 7.54 -1.46
N ILE A 103 -4.30 7.84 -0.81
CA ILE A 103 -5.54 7.06 -0.83
C ILE A 103 -6.64 7.99 -1.35
N TYR A 104 -7.54 7.47 -2.18
CA TYR A 104 -8.38 8.28 -3.06
C TYR A 104 -9.83 8.41 -2.61
N ASP A 105 -10.26 7.67 -1.58
CA ASP A 105 -11.57 7.87 -0.98
C ASP A 105 -11.68 9.26 -0.35
N GLN A 106 -12.91 9.79 -0.29
CA GLN A 106 -13.16 11.15 0.15
C GLN A 106 -12.66 11.42 1.57
N GLY A 107 -12.92 10.51 2.51
CA GLY A 107 -12.52 10.66 3.91
C GLY A 107 -11.00 10.73 4.07
N SER A 108 -10.28 9.83 3.41
CA SER A 108 -8.80 9.85 3.39
C SER A 108 -8.25 11.14 2.79
N ARG A 109 -8.83 11.63 1.69
CA ARG A 109 -8.38 12.88 1.03
C ARG A 109 -8.58 14.11 1.90
N GLU A 110 -9.74 14.22 2.54
CA GLU A 110 -10.05 15.35 3.44
C GLU A 110 -9.15 15.31 4.68
N ARG A 111 -8.96 14.14 5.29
CA ARG A 111 -8.02 13.94 6.41
C ARG A 111 -6.59 14.30 6.02
N ASP A 112 -6.09 13.77 4.89
CA ASP A 112 -4.74 14.03 4.42
C ASP A 112 -4.53 15.54 4.12
N ALA A 113 -5.56 16.24 3.64
CA ALA A 113 -5.52 17.68 3.43
C ALA A 113 -5.44 18.46 4.76
N ARG A 114 -6.29 18.11 5.75
CA ARG A 114 -6.25 18.73 7.10
C ARG A 114 -4.91 18.48 7.79
N LEU A 115 -4.41 17.24 7.73
CA LEU A 115 -3.11 16.89 8.30
C LEU A 115 -1.97 17.67 7.64
N LYS A 116 -1.98 17.80 6.31
CA LYS A 116 -0.97 18.57 5.58
C LYS A 116 -0.95 20.05 6.00
N THR A 117 -2.12 20.67 6.16
CA THR A 117 -2.23 22.04 6.68
C THR A 117 -1.69 22.14 8.10
N SER A 118 -2.15 21.26 8.99
CA SER A 118 -1.77 21.23 10.41
C SER A 118 -0.26 21.02 10.63
N LEU A 119 0.38 20.14 9.83
CA LEU A 119 1.83 19.95 9.86
C LEU A 119 2.56 21.19 9.35
N GLY A 120 2.07 21.82 8.28
CA GLY A 120 2.65 23.04 7.71
C GLY A 120 2.65 24.21 8.69
N GLU A 121 1.56 24.42 9.43
CA GLU A 121 1.46 25.42 10.51
C GLU A 121 2.50 25.22 11.62
N ARG A 122 3.01 23.99 11.77
CA ARG A 122 4.05 23.60 12.74
C ARG A 122 5.45 23.56 12.14
N GLY A 123 5.61 23.99 10.88
CA GLY A 123 6.89 23.96 10.17
C GLY A 123 7.33 22.56 9.72
N VAL A 124 6.45 21.56 9.78
CA VAL A 124 6.72 20.19 9.31
C VAL A 124 6.22 20.06 7.87
N ARG A 125 7.11 19.68 6.94
CA ARG A 125 6.73 19.48 5.54
C ARG A 125 5.93 18.19 5.39
N ALA A 126 4.97 18.17 4.45
CA ALA A 126 4.13 17.00 4.24
C ALA A 126 3.95 16.73 2.74
N GLU A 127 4.29 15.52 2.32
CA GLU A 127 4.33 15.12 0.91
C GLU A 127 3.60 13.79 0.70
N SER A 128 2.65 13.79 -0.26
CA SER A 128 1.90 12.59 -0.65
C SER A 128 2.23 12.16 -2.07
N LEU A 129 2.41 10.86 -2.29
CA LEU A 129 2.91 10.30 -3.55
C LEU A 129 1.98 9.24 -4.17
N LYS A 130 2.10 9.05 -5.50
CA LYS A 130 1.34 8.09 -6.30
C LYS A 130 1.91 6.68 -6.19
N ALA A 131 1.26 5.77 -5.47
CA ALA A 131 1.75 4.40 -5.31
C ALA A 131 0.75 3.30 -5.69
N ASN A 132 -0.53 3.53 -5.42
CA ASN A 132 -1.53 2.47 -5.43
C ASN A 132 -2.39 2.45 -6.69
N LEU A 133 -2.14 3.35 -7.65
CA LEU A 133 -2.73 3.38 -8.98
C LEU A 133 -1.65 3.39 -10.06
N LEU A 134 -1.95 2.81 -11.21
CA LEU A 134 -1.15 2.95 -12.43
C LEU A 134 -1.25 4.39 -12.96
N PHE A 135 -2.45 4.97 -12.94
CA PHE A 135 -2.76 6.31 -13.43
C PHE A 135 -3.49 7.11 -12.34
N GLU A 136 -3.11 8.36 -12.14
CA GLU A 136 -3.88 9.26 -11.27
C GLU A 136 -5.26 9.50 -11.88
N PRO A 137 -6.33 9.63 -11.09
CA PRO A 137 -7.68 9.81 -11.63
C PRO A 137 -7.82 11.02 -12.56
N TRP A 138 -7.02 12.07 -12.35
CA TRP A 138 -7.00 13.27 -13.19
C TRP A 138 -6.10 13.18 -14.42
N GLU A 139 -5.29 12.13 -14.57
CA GLU A 139 -4.49 11.86 -15.78
C GLU A 139 -5.35 11.26 -16.90
N VAL A 140 -6.43 10.55 -16.56
CA VAL A 140 -7.29 9.84 -17.52
C VAL A 140 -8.58 10.61 -17.77
N LYS A 141 -8.62 11.38 -18.85
CA LYS A 141 -9.76 12.24 -19.21
C LYS A 141 -10.33 11.92 -20.60
N THR A 142 -11.61 12.22 -20.79
CA THR A 142 -12.23 12.23 -22.12
C THR A 142 -11.61 13.34 -22.99
N LEU A 143 -11.94 13.36 -24.28
CA LEU A 143 -11.57 14.46 -25.17
C LEU A 143 -12.15 15.82 -24.74
N SER A 144 -13.28 15.81 -24.01
CA SER A 144 -13.88 17.02 -23.41
C SER A 144 -13.25 17.43 -22.07
N GLY A 145 -12.32 16.63 -21.53
CA GLY A 145 -11.66 16.89 -20.24
C GLY A 145 -12.39 16.32 -19.02
N ASP A 146 -13.49 15.60 -19.22
CA ASP A 146 -14.33 15.03 -18.15
C ASP A 146 -13.82 13.65 -17.68
N PRO A 147 -14.22 13.21 -16.46
CA PRO A 147 -14.04 11.82 -16.04
C PRO A 147 -14.84 10.85 -16.91
N PHE A 148 -14.29 9.65 -17.14
CA PHE A 148 -15.01 8.58 -17.82
C PHE A 148 -16.11 7.98 -16.94
N LYS A 149 -17.25 7.63 -17.55
CA LYS A 149 -18.37 6.92 -16.89
C LYS A 149 -18.57 5.48 -17.39
N VAL A 150 -17.75 5.03 -18.34
CA VAL A 150 -17.83 3.70 -18.95
C VAL A 150 -16.42 3.10 -19.03
N PHE A 151 -16.28 1.84 -18.61
CA PHE A 151 -14.99 1.17 -18.49
C PHE A 151 -14.22 1.05 -19.82
N THR A 152 -14.85 0.55 -20.88
CA THR A 152 -14.16 0.30 -22.16
C THR A 152 -13.42 1.52 -22.72
N PRO A 153 -14.05 2.72 -22.85
CA PRO A 153 -13.34 3.91 -23.30
C PRO A 153 -12.32 4.43 -22.27
N PHE A 154 -12.56 4.28 -20.97
CA PHE A 154 -11.58 4.57 -19.92
C PHE A 154 -10.32 3.73 -20.09
N TRP A 155 -10.47 2.41 -20.19
CA TRP A 155 -9.33 1.50 -20.30
C TRP A 155 -8.55 1.73 -21.59
N ARG A 156 -9.25 1.98 -22.70
CA ARG A 156 -8.60 2.38 -23.94
C ARG A 156 -7.77 3.66 -23.79
N ALA A 157 -8.28 4.66 -23.06
CA ALA A 157 -7.55 5.89 -22.78
C ALA A 157 -6.30 5.61 -21.92
N CYS A 158 -6.42 4.82 -20.85
CA CYS A 158 -5.28 4.38 -20.03
C CYS A 158 -4.20 3.70 -20.87
N ARG A 159 -4.58 2.82 -21.80
CA ARG A 159 -3.64 2.10 -22.67
C ARG A 159 -2.92 2.98 -23.68
N ASN A 160 -3.44 4.18 -23.96
CA ASN A 160 -2.82 5.17 -24.83
C ASN A 160 -1.93 6.18 -24.08
N LEU A 161 -1.96 6.19 -22.75
CA LEU A 161 -1.04 7.00 -21.95
C LEU A 161 0.36 6.38 -21.93
N PRO A 162 1.40 7.16 -21.60
CA PRO A 162 2.73 6.61 -21.36
C PRO A 162 2.69 5.45 -20.37
N SER A 163 3.56 4.47 -20.57
CA SER A 163 3.70 3.34 -19.66
C SER A 163 3.80 3.83 -18.20
N PRO A 164 3.15 3.17 -17.22
CA PRO A 164 3.20 3.54 -15.79
C PRO A 164 4.61 3.56 -15.16
N GLY A 165 5.65 3.27 -15.93
CA GLY A 165 7.04 3.28 -15.50
C GLY A 165 7.49 1.94 -14.92
N HIS A 166 8.78 1.90 -14.54
CA HIS A 166 9.33 0.74 -13.84
C HIS A 166 9.01 0.84 -12.34
N PRO A 167 8.72 -0.29 -11.68
CA PRO A 167 8.61 -0.32 -10.23
C PRO A 167 9.90 0.19 -9.57
N LEU A 168 9.77 0.96 -8.49
CA LEU A 168 10.94 1.40 -7.71
C LEU A 168 11.56 0.20 -6.98
N PRO A 169 12.90 0.08 -6.92
CA PRO A 169 13.54 -1.00 -6.18
C PRO A 169 13.31 -0.82 -4.68
N ALA A 170 13.21 -1.93 -3.94
CA ALA A 170 13.22 -1.89 -2.48
C ALA A 170 14.56 -1.32 -1.97
N PRO A 171 14.56 -0.53 -0.88
CA PRO A 171 15.79 -0.03 -0.28
C PRO A 171 16.65 -1.18 0.27
N LYS A 172 17.98 -1.00 0.22
CA LYS A 172 18.96 -1.97 0.77
C LYS A 172 19.31 -1.71 2.23
N ALA A 173 19.01 -0.52 2.74
CA ALA A 173 19.19 -0.12 4.12
C ALA A 173 18.22 1.03 4.43
N LEU A 174 17.82 1.15 5.69
CA LEU A 174 17.04 2.29 6.18
C LEU A 174 17.75 2.90 7.39
N PRO A 175 18.26 4.13 7.29
CA PRO A 175 18.93 4.78 8.41
C PRO A 175 17.91 4.98 9.55
N ALA A 176 18.21 4.40 10.72
CA ALA A 176 17.37 4.51 11.91
C ALA A 176 17.73 5.76 12.74
N PRO A 177 16.79 6.32 13.50
CA PRO A 177 17.12 7.33 14.50
C PRO A 177 17.94 6.72 15.65
N GLU A 178 18.73 7.55 16.33
CA GLU A 178 19.52 7.13 17.51
C GLU A 178 18.61 6.69 18.68
N SER A 179 17.50 7.41 18.86
CA SER A 179 16.44 7.08 19.81
C SER A 179 15.15 6.84 19.05
N TRP A 180 14.54 5.68 19.28
CA TRP A 180 13.25 5.39 18.71
C TRP A 180 12.12 5.99 19.55
N PRO A 181 11.08 6.54 18.91
CA PRO A 181 9.86 6.92 19.62
C PRO A 181 9.21 5.71 20.28
N SER A 182 8.31 6.00 21.22
CA SER A 182 7.38 5.05 21.82
C SER A 182 6.66 4.23 20.74
N SER A 183 6.12 3.06 21.06
CA SER A 183 5.37 2.24 20.11
C SER A 183 4.43 1.31 20.85
N ASP A 184 3.24 1.11 20.30
CA ASP A 184 2.38 0.02 20.71
C ASP A 184 3.06 -1.33 20.39
N THR A 185 2.59 -2.38 21.07
CA THR A 185 2.87 -3.76 20.65
C THR A 185 1.72 -4.24 19.78
N LEU A 186 2.01 -4.93 18.68
CA LEU A 186 0.94 -5.40 17.79
C LEU A 186 -0.06 -6.33 18.50
N ALA A 187 0.40 -7.09 19.50
CA ALA A 187 -0.45 -7.93 20.33
C ALA A 187 -1.50 -7.14 21.13
N SER A 188 -1.20 -5.91 21.57
CA SER A 188 -2.14 -5.09 22.33
C SER A 188 -3.36 -4.66 21.50
N TRP A 189 -3.25 -4.65 20.17
CA TRP A 189 -4.36 -4.30 19.28
C TRP A 189 -5.41 -5.41 19.12
N ARG A 190 -5.13 -6.64 19.58
CA ARG A 190 -6.08 -7.77 19.59
C ARG A 190 -6.79 -7.98 18.25
N LEU A 191 -6.03 -7.90 17.16
CA LEU A 191 -6.56 -8.03 15.79
C LEU A 191 -6.90 -9.48 15.39
N LEU A 192 -6.36 -10.45 16.11
CA LEU A 192 -6.56 -11.88 15.84
C LEU A 192 -7.78 -12.42 16.60
N PRO A 193 -8.54 -13.36 16.02
CA PRO A 193 -9.59 -14.05 16.73
C PRO A 193 -9.02 -14.98 17.81
N THR A 194 -9.76 -15.15 18.90
CA THR A 194 -9.34 -15.98 20.03
C THR A 194 -10.30 -17.14 20.28
N SER A 195 -11.59 -16.86 20.52
CA SER A 195 -12.54 -17.89 20.94
C SER A 195 -13.93 -17.68 20.30
N PRO A 196 -14.30 -18.45 19.25
CA PRO A 196 -13.45 -19.44 18.56
C PRO A 196 -12.41 -18.77 17.65
N ASP A 197 -11.24 -19.40 17.52
CA ASP A 197 -10.27 -19.05 16.48
C ASP A 197 -10.77 -19.58 15.12
N TRP A 198 -11.59 -18.77 14.45
CA TRP A 198 -12.21 -19.10 13.17
C TRP A 198 -11.24 -18.98 11.96
N ALA A 199 -10.01 -18.50 12.16
CA ALA A 199 -9.10 -18.19 11.05
C ALA A 199 -8.28 -19.39 10.52
N GLY A 200 -8.65 -20.63 10.88
CA GLY A 200 -7.95 -21.85 10.48
C GLY A 200 -7.79 -21.99 8.96
N GLY A 201 -8.89 -21.85 8.22
CA GLY A 201 -8.88 -21.88 6.77
C GLY A 201 -8.06 -20.75 6.15
N LEU A 202 -8.08 -19.55 6.76
CA LEU A 202 -7.27 -18.43 6.28
C LEU A 202 -5.78 -18.71 6.43
N ARG A 203 -5.36 -19.23 7.60
CA ARG A 203 -3.96 -19.60 7.88
C ARG A 203 -3.44 -20.67 6.92
N ALA A 204 -4.26 -21.66 6.56
CA ALA A 204 -3.87 -22.70 5.62
C ALA A 204 -3.76 -22.21 4.16
N THR A 205 -4.47 -21.12 3.83
CA THR A 205 -4.69 -20.70 2.45
C THR A 205 -3.87 -19.48 2.06
N TRP A 206 -3.60 -18.57 3.00
CA TRP A 206 -3.06 -17.25 2.72
C TRP A 206 -1.77 -16.99 3.47
N THR A 207 -0.86 -16.27 2.83
CA THR A 207 0.36 -15.73 3.44
C THR A 207 0.37 -14.22 3.25
N PRO A 208 -0.23 -13.43 4.18
CA PRO A 208 -0.20 -11.98 4.10
C PRO A 208 1.24 -11.42 4.12
N GLY A 209 1.44 -10.29 3.44
CA GLY A 209 2.74 -9.60 3.33
C GLY A 209 3.32 -9.60 1.92
N GLU A 210 4.29 -8.72 1.69
CA GLU A 210 4.92 -8.48 0.38
C GLU A 210 5.51 -9.76 -0.25
N ALA A 211 6.18 -10.60 0.54
CA ALA A 211 6.74 -11.85 0.05
C ALA A 211 5.66 -12.82 -0.45
N GLY A 212 4.54 -12.94 0.27
CA GLY A 212 3.41 -13.76 -0.14
C GLY A 212 2.73 -13.22 -1.40
N ALA A 213 2.63 -11.89 -1.53
CA ALA A 213 2.10 -11.22 -2.71
C ALA A 213 2.94 -11.51 -3.96
N LEU A 214 4.27 -11.42 -3.85
CA LEU A 214 5.19 -11.71 -4.94
C LEU A 214 5.16 -13.19 -5.33
N ALA A 215 5.13 -14.10 -4.36
CA ALA A 215 5.00 -15.53 -4.63
C ALA A 215 3.68 -15.84 -5.37
N ARG A 216 2.55 -15.28 -4.93
CA ARG A 216 1.27 -15.45 -5.64
C ARG A 216 1.31 -14.91 -7.05
N LEU A 217 1.94 -13.75 -7.28
CA LEU A 217 2.06 -13.20 -8.63
C LEU A 217 2.88 -14.14 -9.52
N THR A 218 4.04 -14.61 -9.04
CA THR A 218 4.90 -15.53 -9.80
C THR A 218 4.15 -16.79 -10.20
N ASP A 219 3.57 -17.51 -9.23
CA ASP A 219 2.83 -18.75 -9.49
C ASP A 219 1.64 -18.52 -10.45
N PHE A 220 0.94 -17.39 -10.32
CA PHE A 220 -0.13 -17.06 -11.25
C PHE A 220 0.39 -16.86 -12.68
N LEU A 221 1.48 -16.10 -12.85
CA LEU A 221 2.07 -15.82 -14.15
C LEU A 221 2.69 -17.07 -14.80
N ASP A 222 3.21 -17.99 -13.99
CA ASP A 222 3.84 -19.23 -14.46
C ASP A 222 2.80 -20.30 -14.83
N ASP A 223 1.82 -20.53 -13.96
CA ASP A 223 1.00 -21.75 -14.05
C ASP A 223 -0.44 -21.52 -14.52
N THR A 224 -0.96 -20.30 -14.36
CA THR A 224 -2.40 -20.01 -14.48
C THR A 224 -2.73 -19.00 -15.58
N LEU A 225 -1.84 -18.04 -15.83
CA LEU A 225 -2.12 -16.90 -16.72
C LEU A 225 -2.65 -17.31 -18.09
N GLU A 226 -2.05 -18.31 -18.74
CA GLU A 226 -2.46 -18.73 -20.09
C GLU A 226 -3.92 -19.22 -20.17
N ARG A 227 -4.45 -19.78 -19.07
CA ARG A 227 -5.84 -20.24 -18.97
C ARG A 227 -6.76 -19.23 -18.29
N TYR A 228 -6.22 -18.09 -17.83
CA TYR A 228 -6.96 -17.09 -17.06
C TYR A 228 -8.26 -16.65 -17.74
N ARG A 229 -8.25 -16.47 -19.06
CA ARG A 229 -9.42 -16.02 -19.81
C ARG A 229 -10.59 -17.00 -19.71
N GLN A 230 -10.31 -18.29 -19.66
CA GLN A 230 -11.30 -19.37 -19.62
C GLN A 230 -11.68 -19.69 -18.17
N ASP A 231 -10.68 -19.83 -17.30
CA ASP A 231 -10.89 -20.38 -15.95
C ASP A 231 -11.46 -19.34 -14.97
N ARG A 232 -11.30 -18.02 -15.22
CA ARG A 232 -11.76 -16.96 -14.30
C ARG A 232 -13.27 -16.94 -14.05
N ASP A 233 -14.06 -17.48 -14.97
CA ASP A 233 -15.53 -17.52 -14.86
C ASP A 233 -16.03 -18.84 -14.24
N LEU A 234 -15.11 -19.75 -13.87
CA LEU A 234 -15.41 -21.05 -13.27
C LEU A 234 -15.08 -21.03 -11.77
N PRO A 235 -16.06 -20.85 -10.87
CA PRO A 235 -15.80 -20.69 -9.43
C PRO A 235 -15.23 -21.94 -8.74
N ALA A 236 -15.38 -23.12 -9.36
CA ALA A 236 -14.80 -24.37 -8.87
C ALA A 236 -13.32 -24.56 -9.26
N VAL A 237 -12.78 -23.69 -10.12
CA VAL A 237 -11.40 -23.77 -10.61
C VAL A 237 -10.60 -22.64 -9.97
N GLU A 238 -9.37 -22.94 -9.54
CA GLU A 238 -8.42 -21.91 -9.14
C GLU A 238 -7.84 -21.19 -10.37
N GLY A 239 -8.71 -20.43 -11.05
CA GLY A 239 -8.42 -19.80 -12.33
C GLY A 239 -7.99 -18.33 -12.25
N THR A 240 -7.77 -17.77 -11.07
CA THR A 240 -7.48 -16.34 -10.88
C THR A 240 -6.19 -16.11 -10.09
N SER A 241 -5.66 -14.88 -10.13
CA SER A 241 -4.40 -14.55 -9.47
C SER A 241 -4.45 -14.56 -7.94
N ARG A 242 -5.65 -14.45 -7.36
CA ARG A 242 -5.85 -14.33 -5.91
C ARG A 242 -5.07 -13.16 -5.28
N LEU A 243 -4.73 -12.13 -6.06
CA LEU A 243 -3.95 -10.96 -5.61
C LEU A 243 -4.79 -9.85 -4.96
N SER A 244 -6.12 -9.96 -4.93
CA SER A 244 -7.00 -8.90 -4.44
C SER A 244 -6.72 -8.45 -3.00
N PRO A 245 -6.52 -9.32 -1.99
CA PRO A 245 -6.20 -8.84 -0.63
C PRO A 245 -4.80 -8.20 -0.58
N HIS A 246 -3.81 -8.75 -1.28
CA HIS A 246 -2.47 -8.17 -1.39
C HIS A 246 -2.50 -6.75 -2.00
N LEU A 247 -3.31 -6.54 -3.05
CA LEU A 247 -3.54 -5.24 -3.67
C LEU A 247 -4.30 -4.27 -2.76
N ALA A 248 -5.24 -4.77 -1.95
CA ALA A 248 -6.04 -3.94 -1.03
C ALA A 248 -5.19 -3.40 0.13
N PHE A 249 -4.27 -4.22 0.66
CA PHE A 249 -3.31 -3.82 1.69
C PHE A 249 -2.01 -3.22 1.12
N GLY A 250 -1.89 -3.16 -0.22
CA GLY A 250 -0.75 -2.59 -0.92
C GLY A 250 0.56 -3.32 -0.67
N GLU A 251 0.50 -4.63 -0.43
CA GLU A 251 1.64 -5.54 -0.30
C GLU A 251 2.32 -5.79 -1.65
N ILE A 252 1.64 -5.46 -2.73
CA ILE A 252 2.20 -5.40 -4.09
C ILE A 252 1.64 -4.18 -4.82
N GLY A 253 2.51 -3.44 -5.48
CA GLY A 253 2.15 -2.29 -6.30
C GLY A 253 1.54 -2.72 -7.64
N PRO A 254 0.54 -1.99 -8.18
CA PRO A 254 -0.02 -2.31 -9.50
C PRO A 254 1.03 -2.19 -10.62
N ARG A 255 2.04 -1.32 -10.48
CA ARG A 255 3.16 -1.25 -11.43
C ARG A 255 4.01 -2.52 -11.43
N GLN A 256 4.20 -3.18 -10.27
CA GLN A 256 4.89 -4.46 -10.20
C GLN A 256 4.14 -5.54 -10.97
N ILE A 257 2.82 -5.64 -10.78
CA ILE A 257 1.97 -6.58 -11.51
C ILE A 257 2.00 -6.29 -13.02
N TRP A 258 1.79 -5.03 -13.40
CA TRP A 258 1.83 -4.59 -14.79
C TRP A 258 3.15 -4.96 -15.47
N ARG A 259 4.27 -4.63 -14.85
CA ARG A 259 5.61 -4.91 -15.38
C ARG A 259 5.86 -6.41 -15.50
N ALA A 260 5.52 -7.19 -14.48
CA ALA A 260 5.72 -8.63 -14.50
C ALA A 260 4.86 -9.33 -15.57
N ALA A 261 3.59 -8.95 -15.67
CA ALA A 261 2.67 -9.50 -16.67
C ALA A 261 3.08 -9.13 -18.10
N THR A 262 3.39 -7.86 -18.37
CA THR A 262 3.84 -7.42 -19.70
C THR A 262 5.19 -8.01 -20.12
N ALA A 263 6.06 -8.34 -19.16
CA ALA A 263 7.31 -9.06 -19.43
C ALA A 263 7.09 -10.49 -19.97
N ARG A 264 5.90 -11.08 -19.77
CA ARG A 264 5.48 -12.36 -20.38
C ARG A 264 4.95 -12.21 -21.81
N GLY A 265 4.83 -10.98 -22.31
CA GLY A 265 4.26 -10.67 -23.62
C GLY A 265 2.76 -10.33 -23.58
N HIS A 266 2.23 -9.97 -24.73
CA HIS A 266 0.87 -9.41 -24.90
C HIS A 266 -0.11 -10.45 -25.44
N SER A 267 -0.17 -11.64 -24.82
CA SER A 267 -1.17 -12.64 -25.17
C SER A 267 -2.59 -12.14 -24.83
N ALA A 268 -3.60 -12.76 -25.43
CA ALA A 268 -4.99 -12.44 -25.12
C ALA A 268 -5.33 -12.66 -23.63
N ALA A 269 -4.63 -13.59 -22.98
CA ALA A 269 -4.78 -13.85 -21.55
C ALA A 269 -4.11 -12.75 -20.70
N THR A 270 -2.91 -12.30 -21.06
CA THR A 270 -2.26 -11.13 -20.44
C THR A 270 -3.14 -9.89 -20.55
N GLU A 271 -3.63 -9.56 -21.74
CA GLU A 271 -4.47 -8.37 -21.93
C GLU A 271 -5.79 -8.47 -21.14
N LYS A 272 -6.38 -9.67 -21.03
CA LYS A 272 -7.56 -9.88 -20.19
C LYS A 272 -7.21 -9.67 -18.71
N PHE A 273 -6.09 -10.19 -18.22
CA PHE A 273 -5.65 -9.97 -16.84
C PHE A 273 -5.38 -8.49 -16.54
N LEU A 274 -4.68 -7.79 -17.44
CA LEU A 274 -4.43 -6.36 -17.31
C LEU A 274 -5.71 -5.53 -17.34
N ALA A 275 -6.73 -5.92 -18.10
CA ALA A 275 -8.03 -5.25 -18.09
C ALA A 275 -8.72 -5.34 -16.71
N GLU A 276 -8.52 -6.41 -15.95
CA GLU A 276 -9.07 -6.56 -14.59
C GLU A 276 -8.30 -5.71 -13.57
N LEU A 277 -7.00 -5.50 -13.79
CA LEU A 277 -6.27 -4.44 -13.10
C LEU A 277 -6.81 -3.05 -13.50
N GLY A 278 -7.19 -2.87 -14.76
CA GLY A 278 -7.89 -1.67 -15.24
C GLY A 278 -9.25 -1.45 -14.56
N TRP A 279 -10.01 -2.51 -14.27
CA TRP A 279 -11.27 -2.40 -13.51
C TRP A 279 -11.03 -1.86 -12.10
N ARG A 280 -9.91 -2.23 -11.47
CA ARG A 280 -9.49 -1.66 -10.19
C ARG A 280 -9.14 -0.17 -10.32
N GLU A 281 -8.54 0.27 -11.43
CA GLU A 281 -8.25 1.70 -11.67
C GLU A 281 -9.52 2.52 -11.95
N PHE A 282 -10.58 1.88 -12.46
CA PHE A 282 -11.85 2.53 -12.80
C PHE A 282 -12.79 2.72 -11.60
N ALA A 283 -12.62 1.91 -10.54
CA ALA A 283 -13.44 1.91 -9.33
C ALA A 283 -13.08 3.08 -8.39
#